data_AF-A0A4P6PJ10-F1
#
_entry.id   AF-A0A4P6PJ10-F1
#
_cell.length_a   1.000
_cell.length_b   1.000
_cell.length_c   1.000
_cell.angle_alpha   90.00
_cell.angle_beta   90.00
_cell.angle_gamma   90.00
#
_symmetry.space_group_name_H-M   'P 1'
#
loop_
_entity.id
_entity.type
_entity.pdbx_description
1 polymer ?
#
loop_
_entity_poly.entity_id
_entity_poly.type
_entity_poly.pdbx_seq_one_letter_code
_entity_poly.pdbx_strand_id
1 'polypeptide(L)'
;MRPIYLLTILTILVGCREQDPNKELMKEVAEAYQAGSKKILTEELSNENTEFIADTLELRTRCDQIMTHIGKGEIDKAFSEIKKYTFLPKQEMDAAQAATKKQISLTLNRFGDFCGYEFVSQKNVSPSLVKFEYIAKCENHPLVWRFMFYKADNKWTLNIFNWDDQIQTLN
;
A
#
# COMPACT_ATOMS: atom_id res chain seq x y z
N MET A 1 -64.30 17.31 43.08
CA MET A 1 -64.63 16.90 41.70
C MET A 1 -63.35 16.48 40.97
N ARG A 2 -63.21 15.20 40.63
CA ARG A 2 -62.43 14.75 39.44
C ARG A 2 -63.45 14.70 38.25
N PRO A 3 -63.12 14.39 36.95
CA PRO A 3 -61.87 13.80 36.40
C PRO A 3 -61.52 14.15 34.91
N ILE A 4 -60.53 13.42 34.35
CA ILE A 4 -60.38 12.93 32.94
C ILE A 4 -59.40 13.64 31.94
N TYR A 5 -58.25 12.97 31.77
CA TYR A 5 -57.44 12.59 30.59
C TYR A 5 -57.33 13.46 29.32
N LEU A 6 -56.08 13.73 28.90
CA LEU A 6 -55.64 13.34 27.55
C LEU A 6 -54.15 12.90 27.55
N LEU A 7 -53.97 11.65 27.15
CA LEU A 7 -52.73 10.95 26.82
C LEU A 7 -52.17 11.54 25.50
N THR A 8 -50.85 11.65 25.35
CA THR A 8 -50.01 10.95 24.35
C THR A 8 -48.69 11.67 24.10
N ILE A 9 -47.61 11.05 24.57
CA ILE A 9 -46.33 10.79 23.89
C ILE A 9 -46.16 11.51 22.54
N LEU A 10 -45.19 12.43 22.43
CA LEU A 10 -44.67 12.89 21.15
C LEU A 10 -43.12 12.93 21.17
N THR A 11 -42.60 11.78 20.75
CA THR A 11 -41.47 11.60 19.82
C THR A 11 -40.10 12.16 20.19
N ILE A 12 -39.27 11.22 20.65
CA ILE A 12 -37.82 11.14 20.44
C ILE A 12 -37.48 11.77 19.08
N LEU A 13 -36.75 12.89 19.09
CA LEU A 13 -36.08 13.39 17.89
C LEU A 13 -34.99 12.38 17.55
N VAL A 14 -35.40 11.49 16.66
CA VAL A 14 -34.61 10.57 15.88
C VAL A 14 -33.36 11.29 15.41
N GLY A 15 -32.22 10.93 15.99
CA GLY A 15 -30.94 11.05 15.32
C GLY A 15 -30.96 10.14 14.11
N CYS A 16 -31.51 10.61 12.99
CA CYS A 16 -31.26 10.04 11.68
C CYS A 16 -29.83 10.41 11.31
N ARG A 17 -28.86 9.71 11.91
CA ARG A 17 -27.54 9.60 11.30
C ARG A 17 -27.76 8.66 10.13
N GLU A 18 -27.82 9.22 8.93
CA GLU A 18 -27.84 8.49 7.68
C GLU A 18 -26.55 7.67 7.63
N GLN A 19 -26.64 6.41 8.07
CA GLN A 19 -25.55 5.45 8.05
C GLN A 19 -25.53 4.95 6.61
N ASP A 20 -24.65 5.56 5.81
CA ASP A 20 -24.41 5.14 4.43
C ASP A 20 -24.09 3.63 4.41
N PRO A 21 -25.02 2.78 3.93
CA PRO A 21 -24.90 1.33 4.00
C PRO A 21 -23.65 0.82 3.28
N ASN A 22 -23.18 1.56 2.27
CA ASN A 22 -21.96 1.21 1.56
C ASN A 22 -20.70 1.47 2.40
N LYS A 23 -20.70 2.46 3.29
CA LYS A 23 -19.51 2.78 4.08
C LYS A 23 -19.25 1.76 5.19
N GLU A 24 -20.31 1.21 5.78
CA GLU A 24 -20.23 0.18 6.80
C GLU A 24 -19.86 -1.18 6.19
N LEU A 25 -20.45 -1.52 5.05
CA LEU A 25 -20.08 -2.70 4.27
C LEU A 25 -18.60 -2.66 3.83
N MET A 26 -18.12 -1.50 3.37
CA MET A 26 -16.71 -1.35 2.96
C MET A 26 -15.74 -1.44 4.14
N LYS A 27 -16.19 -1.06 5.34
CA LYS A 27 -15.43 -1.23 6.58
C LYS A 27 -15.35 -2.70 6.97
N GLU A 28 -16.48 -3.42 6.94
CA GLU A 28 -16.53 -4.86 7.22
C GLU A 28 -15.71 -5.69 6.21
N VAL A 29 -15.75 -5.35 4.93
CA VAL A 29 -14.93 -5.99 3.88
C VAL A 29 -13.44 -5.73 4.11
N ALA A 30 -13.07 -4.51 4.48
CA ALA A 30 -11.68 -4.18 4.81
C ALA A 30 -11.20 -4.94 6.06
N GLU A 31 -12.04 -5.04 7.10
CA GLU A 31 -11.75 -5.79 8.31
C GLU A 31 -11.62 -7.30 8.03
N ALA A 32 -12.49 -7.86 7.19
CA ALA A 32 -12.44 -9.27 6.77
C ALA A 32 -11.19 -9.60 5.94
N TYR A 33 -10.76 -8.70 5.04
CA TYR A 33 -9.54 -8.87 4.26
C TYR A 33 -8.29 -8.87 5.16
N GLN A 34 -8.23 -7.94 6.12
CA GLN A 34 -7.12 -7.86 7.09
C GLN A 34 -7.10 -9.07 8.03
N ALA A 35 -8.27 -9.51 8.51
CA ALA A 35 -8.38 -10.70 9.37
C ALA A 35 -8.03 -11.99 8.63
N GLY A 36 -8.46 -12.13 7.37
CA GLY A 36 -8.12 -13.27 6.51
C GLY A 36 -6.63 -13.35 6.23
N SER A 37 -6.01 -12.22 5.85
CA SER A 37 -4.56 -12.11 5.66
C SER A 37 -3.79 -12.46 6.94
N LYS A 38 -4.21 -11.92 8.09
CA LYS A 38 -3.61 -12.22 9.40
C LYS A 38 -3.73 -13.70 9.79
N LYS A 39 -4.86 -14.34 9.51
CA LYS A 39 -5.10 -15.75 9.84
C LYS A 39 -4.23 -16.69 8.98
N ILE A 40 -4.16 -16.43 7.67
CA ILE A 40 -3.31 -17.19 6.73
C ILE A 40 -1.84 -17.08 7.15
N LEU A 41 -1.39 -15.88 7.55
CA LEU A 41 -0.04 -15.68 8.06
C LEU A 41 0.22 -16.52 9.32
N THR A 42 -0.73 -16.65 10.25
CA THR A 42 -0.49 -17.34 11.54
C THR A 42 -0.39 -18.87 11.48
N GLU A 43 -0.91 -19.54 10.45
CA GLU A 43 -0.89 -21.01 10.36
C GLU A 43 0.44 -21.59 9.81
N GLU A 44 1.26 -20.81 9.10
CA GLU A 44 2.46 -21.30 8.39
C GLU A 44 3.77 -21.20 9.18
N LEU A 45 3.76 -20.77 10.46
CA LEU A 45 4.96 -20.27 11.13
C LEU A 45 5.21 -20.95 12.49
N SER A 46 6.07 -21.98 12.52
CA SER A 46 6.70 -22.43 13.77
C SER A 46 8.22 -22.51 13.65
N ASN A 47 8.86 -21.43 14.10
CA ASN A 47 10.16 -21.32 14.79
C ASN A 47 11.46 -20.92 14.04
N GLU A 48 11.64 -21.12 12.73
CA GLU A 48 12.68 -20.37 11.97
C GLU A 48 12.09 -19.16 11.22
N ASN A 49 10.78 -19.16 11.04
CA ASN A 49 10.08 -18.16 10.25
C ASN A 49 9.99 -16.80 10.97
N THR A 50 10.04 -16.74 12.32
CA THR A 50 9.73 -15.54 13.13
C THR A 50 10.57 -14.30 12.79
N GLU A 51 11.90 -14.43 12.70
CA GLU A 51 12.79 -13.30 12.36
C GLU A 51 12.61 -12.86 10.90
N PHE A 52 12.50 -13.83 9.99
CA PHE A 52 12.28 -13.56 8.56
C PHE A 52 10.93 -12.88 8.30
N ILE A 53 9.86 -13.23 9.03
CA ILE A 53 8.58 -12.53 8.94
C ILE A 53 8.69 -11.11 9.48
N ALA A 54 9.33 -10.91 10.63
CA ALA A 54 9.50 -9.58 11.21
C ALA A 54 10.28 -8.66 10.28
N ASP A 55 11.39 -9.17 9.72
CA ASP A 55 12.19 -8.50 8.70
C ASP A 55 11.33 -8.14 7.47
N THR A 56 10.63 -9.13 6.89
CA THR A 56 9.85 -8.90 5.67
C THR A 56 8.67 -7.95 5.89
N LEU A 57 8.07 -7.92 7.09
CA LEU A 57 7.06 -6.93 7.48
C LEU A 57 7.65 -5.51 7.56
N GLU A 58 8.86 -5.36 8.10
CA GLU A 58 9.55 -4.07 8.13
C GLU A 58 9.87 -3.59 6.70
N LEU A 59 10.36 -4.49 5.83
CA LEU A 59 10.63 -4.16 4.43
C LEU A 59 9.35 -3.74 3.69
N ARG A 60 8.23 -4.45 3.92
CA ARG A 60 6.92 -4.06 3.40
C ARG A 60 6.51 -2.67 3.87
N THR A 61 6.72 -2.36 5.15
CA THR A 61 6.42 -1.03 5.71
C THR A 61 7.23 0.07 5.03
N ARG A 62 8.51 -0.19 4.72
CA ARG A 62 9.36 0.74 3.95
C ARG A 62 8.83 0.95 2.53
N CYS A 63 8.40 -0.13 1.86
CA CYS A 63 7.73 -0.02 0.57
C CYS A 63 6.43 0.80 0.65
N ASP A 64 5.59 0.56 1.65
CA ASP A 64 4.34 1.31 1.87
C ASP A 64 4.62 2.81 2.06
N GLN A 65 5.72 3.20 2.72
CA GLN A 65 6.14 4.59 2.85
C GLN A 65 6.53 5.21 1.50
N ILE A 66 7.33 4.49 0.69
CA ILE A 66 7.71 4.92 -0.65
C ILE A 66 6.45 5.08 -1.53
N MET A 67 5.58 4.08 -1.51
CA MET A 67 4.34 4.05 -2.30
C MET A 67 3.32 5.10 -1.85
N THR A 68 3.33 5.49 -0.58
CA THR A 68 2.51 6.61 -0.07
C THR A 68 2.87 7.92 -0.75
N HIS A 69 4.15 8.17 -1.02
CA HIS A 69 4.58 9.35 -1.78
C HIS A 69 4.26 9.22 -3.26
N ILE A 70 4.49 8.04 -3.86
CA ILE A 70 4.19 7.78 -5.27
C ILE A 70 2.69 7.95 -5.55
N GLY A 71 1.82 7.39 -4.71
CA GLY A 71 0.36 7.50 -4.85
C GLY A 71 -0.18 8.93 -4.71
N LYS A 72 0.65 9.87 -4.27
CA LYS A 72 0.37 11.32 -4.22
C LYS A 72 1.08 12.10 -5.33
N GLY A 73 1.80 11.44 -6.23
CA GLY A 73 2.64 12.06 -7.26
C GLY A 73 3.91 12.73 -6.72
N GLU A 74 4.27 12.51 -5.46
CA GLU A 74 5.42 13.15 -4.80
C GLU A 74 6.74 12.41 -5.09
N ILE A 75 7.12 12.33 -6.37
CA ILE A 75 8.25 11.52 -6.84
C ILE A 75 9.57 11.89 -6.16
N ASP A 76 9.81 13.18 -5.89
CA ASP A 76 11.03 13.61 -5.22
C ASP A 76 11.13 13.04 -3.79
N LYS A 77 10.03 13.02 -3.05
CA LYS A 77 9.99 12.43 -1.69
C LYS A 77 10.12 10.92 -1.73
N ALA A 78 9.47 10.26 -2.69
CA ALA A 78 9.61 8.82 -2.89
C ALA A 78 11.09 8.42 -3.13
N PHE A 79 11.80 9.15 -3.98
CA PHE A 79 13.22 8.91 -4.22
C PHE A 79 14.11 9.26 -3.02
N SER A 80 13.76 10.28 -2.22
CA SER A 80 14.41 10.54 -0.94
C SER A 80 14.28 9.36 0.04
N GLU A 81 13.14 8.66 0.06
CA GLU A 81 12.95 7.44 0.85
C GLU A 81 13.76 6.26 0.29
N ILE A 82 13.70 6.03 -1.03
CA ILE A 82 14.47 4.94 -1.69
C ILE A 82 15.98 5.07 -1.40
N LYS A 83 16.52 6.28 -1.46
CA LYS A 83 17.94 6.57 -1.22
C LYS A 83 18.45 6.15 0.16
N LYS A 84 17.56 5.96 1.16
CA LYS A 84 17.94 5.53 2.52
C LYS A 84 18.28 4.05 2.61
N TYR A 85 17.79 3.25 1.67
CA TYR A 85 17.84 1.78 1.76
C TYR A 85 18.59 1.11 0.60
N THR A 86 18.92 1.88 -0.43
CA THR A 86 19.69 1.41 -1.58
C THR A 86 21.19 1.47 -1.31
N PHE A 87 21.94 0.56 -1.93
CA PHE A 87 23.40 0.61 -1.97
C PHE A 87 23.93 1.39 -3.18
N LEU A 88 23.04 1.82 -4.09
CA LEU A 88 23.40 2.49 -5.33
C LEU A 88 24.04 3.87 -5.07
N PRO A 89 25.05 4.28 -5.85
CA PRO A 89 25.65 5.59 -5.76
C PRO A 89 24.64 6.72 -5.94
N LYS A 90 24.86 7.85 -5.24
CA LYS A 90 23.99 9.03 -5.32
C LYS A 90 23.72 9.49 -6.76
N GLN A 91 24.76 9.51 -7.60
CA GLN A 91 24.64 9.95 -8.99
C GLN A 91 23.69 9.05 -9.80
N GLU A 92 23.74 7.74 -9.59
CA GLU A 92 22.83 6.79 -10.24
C GLU A 92 21.39 7.00 -9.77
N MET A 93 21.20 7.23 -8.47
CA MET A 93 19.89 7.53 -7.91
C MET A 93 19.31 8.87 -8.38
N ASP A 94 20.15 9.90 -8.54
CA ASP A 94 19.75 11.20 -9.09
C ASP A 94 19.36 11.07 -10.58
N ALA A 95 20.09 10.26 -11.35
CA ALA A 95 19.76 9.97 -12.74
C ALA A 95 18.45 9.18 -12.86
N ALA A 96 18.24 8.15 -12.03
CA ALA A 96 17.01 7.37 -11.99
C ALA A 96 15.79 8.22 -11.61
N GLN A 97 15.95 9.14 -10.65
CA GLN A 97 14.93 10.11 -10.25
C GLN A 97 14.55 11.02 -11.43
N ALA A 98 15.54 11.61 -12.10
CA ALA A 98 15.31 12.49 -13.25
C ALA A 98 14.63 11.76 -14.40
N ALA A 99 15.07 10.53 -14.71
CA ALA A 99 14.47 9.68 -15.73
C ALA A 99 13.00 9.35 -15.39
N THR A 100 12.72 8.97 -14.14
CA THR A 100 11.37 8.66 -13.69
C THR A 100 10.44 9.87 -13.80
N LYS A 101 10.88 11.06 -13.34
CA LYS A 101 10.10 12.30 -13.46
C LYS A 101 9.79 12.64 -14.91
N LYS A 102 10.77 12.48 -15.81
CA LYS A 102 10.58 12.70 -17.25
C LYS A 102 9.59 11.71 -17.85
N GLN A 103 9.68 10.42 -17.53
CA GLN A 103 8.77 9.41 -18.06
C GLN A 103 7.34 9.62 -17.56
N ILE A 104 7.17 9.92 -16.28
CA ILE A 104 5.86 10.25 -15.69
C ILE A 104 5.29 11.51 -16.35
N SER A 105 6.07 12.60 -16.50
CA SER A 105 5.54 13.82 -17.12
C SER A 105 5.11 13.63 -18.58
N LEU A 106 5.79 12.76 -19.33
CA LEU A 106 5.41 12.41 -20.70
C LEU A 106 4.15 11.52 -20.77
N THR A 107 3.77 10.86 -19.68
CA THR A 107 2.65 9.91 -19.63
C THR A 107 1.45 10.42 -18.85
N LEU A 108 1.59 11.47 -18.02
CA LEU A 108 0.51 12.06 -17.21
C LEU A 108 -0.74 12.40 -18.04
N ASN A 109 -0.59 12.97 -19.24
CA ASN A 109 -1.73 13.28 -20.11
C ASN A 109 -2.58 12.04 -20.49
N ARG A 110 -1.99 10.83 -20.44
CA ARG A 110 -2.65 9.56 -20.78
C ARG A 110 -3.08 8.80 -19.53
N PHE A 111 -2.28 8.82 -18.48
CA PHE A 111 -2.51 8.02 -17.27
C PHE A 111 -3.38 8.75 -16.24
N GLY A 112 -3.46 10.09 -16.33
CA GLY A 112 -4.13 10.94 -15.35
C GLY A 112 -3.31 11.12 -14.07
N ASP A 113 -3.89 11.85 -13.12
CA ASP A 113 -3.23 12.14 -11.85
C ASP A 113 -3.14 10.88 -10.96
N PHE A 114 -2.14 10.86 -10.08
CA PHE A 114 -2.01 9.80 -9.08
C PHE A 114 -3.11 9.93 -8.03
N CYS A 115 -3.80 8.83 -7.73
CA CYS A 115 -4.94 8.80 -6.81
C CYS A 115 -4.81 7.77 -5.67
N GLY A 116 -3.65 7.10 -5.56
CA GLY A 116 -3.34 6.19 -4.46
C GLY A 116 -2.38 5.08 -4.85
N TYR A 117 -2.29 4.06 -4.00
CA TYR A 117 -1.53 2.85 -4.28
C TYR A 117 -2.20 1.63 -3.66
N GLU A 118 -1.88 0.45 -4.18
CA GLU A 118 -2.35 -0.84 -3.71
C GLU A 118 -1.17 -1.81 -3.61
N PHE A 119 -1.12 -2.57 -2.53
CA PHE A 119 -0.21 -3.71 -2.40
C PHE A 119 -0.76 -4.88 -3.22
N VAL A 120 0.06 -5.46 -4.09
CA VAL A 120 -0.34 -6.59 -4.94
C VAL A 120 0.14 -7.90 -4.34
N SER A 121 1.45 -8.03 -4.18
CA SER A 121 2.04 -9.30 -3.75
C SER A 121 3.36 -9.11 -3.01
N GLN A 122 3.66 -10.08 -2.17
CA GLN A 122 4.99 -10.32 -1.62
C GLN A 122 5.39 -11.73 -2.03
N LYS A 123 6.58 -11.86 -2.59
CA LYS A 123 7.19 -13.14 -2.92
C LYS A 123 8.51 -13.29 -2.19
N ASN A 124 8.54 -14.20 -1.22
CA ASN A 124 9.77 -14.66 -0.58
C ASN A 124 10.46 -15.61 -1.57
N VAL A 125 11.41 -15.10 -2.35
CA VAL A 125 12.09 -15.85 -3.41
C VAL A 125 13.11 -16.82 -2.81
N SER A 126 13.79 -16.39 -1.74
CA SER A 126 14.69 -17.20 -0.93
C SER A 126 14.81 -16.60 0.48
N PRO A 127 15.49 -17.25 1.44
CA PRO A 127 15.75 -16.67 2.77
C PRO A 127 16.47 -15.31 2.75
N SER A 128 17.14 -14.99 1.64
CA SER A 128 17.90 -13.75 1.45
C SER A 128 17.36 -12.85 0.35
N LEU A 129 16.22 -13.18 -0.27
CA LEU A 129 15.68 -12.43 -1.40
C LEU A 129 14.16 -12.34 -1.32
N VAL A 130 13.64 -11.12 -1.23
CA VAL A 130 12.20 -10.84 -1.22
C VAL A 130 11.84 -9.82 -2.28
N LYS A 131 10.72 -10.06 -2.97
CA LYS A 131 10.14 -9.16 -3.97
C LYS A 131 8.80 -8.65 -3.46
N PHE A 132 8.55 -7.37 -3.61
CA PHE A 132 7.26 -6.74 -3.39
C PHE A 132 6.77 -6.11 -4.70
N GLU A 133 5.47 -6.26 -4.96
CA GLU A 133 4.81 -5.66 -6.11
C GLU A 133 3.64 -4.79 -5.64
N TYR A 134 3.54 -3.62 -6.25
CA TYR A 134 2.53 -2.61 -5.94
C TYR A 134 1.95 -2.06 -7.23
N ILE A 135 0.74 -1.53 -7.12
CA ILE A 135 0.13 -0.67 -8.13
C ILE A 135 0.14 0.75 -7.59
N ALA A 136 0.69 1.69 -8.34
CA ALA A 136 0.36 3.10 -8.20
C ALA A 136 -0.88 3.37 -9.07
N LYS A 137 -1.94 3.86 -8.43
CA LYS A 137 -3.20 4.15 -9.11
C LYS A 137 -3.11 5.52 -9.75
N CYS A 138 -3.39 5.57 -11.04
CA CYS A 138 -3.71 6.81 -11.73
C CYS A 138 -5.16 6.74 -12.24
N GLU A 139 -5.74 7.88 -12.59
CA GLU A 139 -7.15 7.97 -12.99
C GLU A 139 -7.52 7.05 -14.16
N ASN A 140 -6.62 6.92 -15.14
CA ASN A 140 -6.91 6.25 -16.42
C ASN A 140 -6.09 4.98 -16.65
N HIS A 141 -4.91 4.84 -16.04
CA HIS A 141 -4.05 3.67 -16.21
C HIS A 141 -3.09 3.47 -15.03
N PRO A 142 -3.01 2.29 -14.41
CA PRO A 142 -2.12 2.06 -13.28
C PRO A 142 -0.66 1.82 -13.71
N LEU A 143 0.26 2.10 -12.78
CA LEU A 143 1.67 1.76 -12.91
C LEU A 143 2.05 0.66 -11.94
N VAL A 144 2.78 -0.34 -12.40
CA VAL A 144 3.31 -1.42 -11.57
C VAL A 144 4.66 -1.01 -11.03
N TRP A 145 4.83 -1.05 -9.72
CA TRP A 145 6.10 -0.82 -9.03
C TRP A 145 6.60 -2.12 -8.41
N ARG A 146 7.88 -2.43 -8.61
CA ARG A 146 8.52 -3.61 -8.04
C ARG A 146 9.74 -3.23 -7.23
N PHE A 147 9.86 -3.83 -6.06
CA PHE A 147 10.99 -3.67 -5.16
C PHE A 147 11.56 -5.03 -4.84
N MET A 148 12.87 -5.18 -4.95
CA MET A 148 13.57 -6.42 -4.62
C MET A 148 14.67 -6.12 -3.62
N PHE A 149 14.55 -6.76 -2.45
CA PHE A 149 15.52 -6.63 -1.37
C PHE A 149 16.37 -7.88 -1.29
N TYR A 150 17.65 -7.67 -1.04
CA TYR A 150 18.64 -8.74 -0.85
C TYR A 150 19.29 -8.62 0.53
N LYS A 151 19.38 -9.75 1.25
CA LYS A 151 20.03 -9.87 2.57
C LYS A 151 21.46 -10.38 2.37
N ALA A 152 22.43 -9.48 2.50
CA ALA A 152 23.86 -9.82 2.55
C ALA A 152 24.39 -9.52 3.96
N ASP A 153 25.17 -10.43 4.55
CA ASP A 153 25.75 -10.28 5.90
C ASP A 153 24.72 -9.84 6.96
N ASN A 154 23.55 -10.48 6.95
CA ASN A 154 22.40 -10.18 7.80
C ASN A 154 21.82 -8.76 7.68
N LYS A 155 22.12 -8.04 6.60
CA LYS A 155 21.57 -6.69 6.33
C LYS A 155 20.74 -6.69 5.05
N TRP A 156 19.49 -6.29 5.18
CA TRP A 156 18.61 -6.08 4.04
C TRP A 156 18.90 -4.75 3.35
N THR A 157 19.08 -4.80 2.04
CA THR A 157 19.25 -3.62 1.18
C THR A 157 18.28 -3.69 0.01
N LEU A 158 17.75 -2.54 -0.40
CA LEU A 158 16.98 -2.44 -1.63
C LEU A 158 17.96 -2.58 -2.80
N ASN A 159 17.91 -3.71 -3.49
CA ASN A 159 18.89 -4.04 -4.52
C ASN A 159 18.41 -3.58 -5.90
N ILE A 160 17.13 -3.82 -6.20
CA ILE A 160 16.50 -3.46 -7.47
C ILE A 160 15.17 -2.80 -7.17
N PHE A 161 14.88 -1.70 -7.87
CA PHE A 161 13.53 -1.17 -8.00
C PHE A 161 13.28 -0.78 -9.44
N ASN A 162 12.06 -0.98 -9.92
CA ASN A 162 11.62 -0.54 -11.23
C ASN A 162 10.12 -0.30 -11.24
N TRP A 163 9.66 0.33 -12.31
CA TRP A 163 8.25 0.48 -12.58
C TRP A 163 7.98 0.47 -14.09
N ASP A 164 6.78 0.06 -14.47
CA ASP A 164 6.30 0.05 -15.85
C ASP A 164 4.76 0.08 -15.88
N ASP A 165 4.20 0.13 -17.07
CA ASP A 165 2.75 0.12 -17.32
C ASP A 165 2.23 -1.28 -17.75
N GLN A 166 3.06 -2.32 -17.59
CA GLN A 166 2.80 -3.68 -18.08
C GLN A 166 2.07 -4.52 -17.03
N ILE A 167 0.82 -4.16 -16.73
CA ILE A 167 -0.03 -4.80 -15.71
C ILE A 167 -0.12 -6.32 -15.88
N GLN A 168 -0.12 -6.80 -17.13
CA GLN A 168 -0.19 -8.22 -17.47
C GLN A 168 1.01 -9.05 -16.99
N THR A 169 2.06 -8.41 -16.48
CA THR A 169 3.25 -9.07 -15.92
C THR A 169 3.13 -9.35 -14.42
N LEU A 170 2.07 -8.88 -13.77
CA LEU A 170 1.74 -9.27 -12.40
C LEU A 170 1.44 -10.77 -12.40
N ASN A 171 2.11 -11.51 -11.51
CA ASN A 171 1.98 -12.97 -11.39
C ASN A 171 1.22 -13.35 -10.13
#